data_AF-W4MDI1-F1
#
_entry.id   AF-W4MDI1-F1
#
_cell.length_a   1.000
_cell.length_b   1.000
_cell.length_c   1.000
_cell.angle_alpha   90.00
_cell.angle_beta   90.00
_cell.angle_gamma   90.00
#
_symmetry.space_group_name_H-M   'P 1'
#
loop_
_entity.id
_entity.type
_entity.pdbx_description
1 polymer ?
#
loop_
_entity_poly.entity_id
_entity_poly.type
_entity_poly.pdbx_seq_one_letter_code
_entity_poly.pdbx_strand_id
1 'polypeptide(L)'
;MRKRVLELSIVIFAMVLLLAPTASAANVERLIFASAGFSESNRFWTVARPDLLQYDPFLETLLDVDPKTGKFVPRLAERWESSADAKEWTFYLRKGVQFHYGYGEFTAQDVLHSHKLISGPDARGTFSGFWRLAEEVKAVDDYTVVFRMKQPAITFPYAASRSGDLRMVSKAQWDQEGVEGLDKRPAGTGSYRYVSRTLGQSIVYERVDDHWGGEKPDFKELEIRLAQEEATRLALLLSGKPILAIYRANCKPMPSSRA
;
A
#
# COMPACT_ATOMS: atom_id res chain seq x y z
N MET A 1 -30.44 87.50 13.29
CA MET A 1 -29.07 87.25 13.80
C MET A 1 -28.79 85.75 13.79
N ARG A 2 -27.64 85.36 13.25
CA ARG A 2 -27.13 83.99 13.03
C ARG A 2 -26.94 83.17 14.32
N LYS A 3 -27.12 81.83 14.22
CA LYS A 3 -26.20 80.72 14.63
C LYS A 3 -27.02 79.40 14.70
N ARG A 4 -27.01 78.53 13.67
CA ARG A 4 -26.20 77.29 13.49
C ARG A 4 -25.84 76.56 14.81
N VAL A 5 -26.35 75.33 15.01
CA VAL A 5 -25.70 74.08 15.52
C VAL A 5 -26.71 72.95 15.29
N LEU A 6 -26.58 72.12 14.24
CA LEU A 6 -25.82 70.86 14.10
C LEU A 6 -26.67 69.61 14.40
N GLU A 7 -26.99 68.87 13.35
CA GLU A 7 -27.63 67.56 13.34
C GLU A 7 -26.74 66.50 14.03
N LEU A 8 -27.37 65.53 14.70
CA LEU A 8 -26.70 64.29 15.08
C LEU A 8 -27.64 63.11 14.75
N SER A 9 -27.57 62.67 13.49
CA SER A 9 -28.19 61.44 13.02
C SER A 9 -27.37 60.25 13.55
N ILE A 10 -27.92 59.53 14.52
CA ILE A 10 -27.36 58.27 15.01
C ILE A 10 -27.63 57.20 13.94
N VAL A 11 -26.60 56.85 13.17
CA VAL A 11 -26.63 55.69 12.27
C VAL A 11 -26.38 54.44 13.12
N ILE A 12 -27.44 53.66 13.36
CA ILE A 12 -27.34 52.32 13.95
C ILE A 12 -26.77 51.39 12.88
N PHE A 13 -25.48 51.07 12.98
CA PHE A 13 -24.85 50.05 12.15
C PHE A 13 -25.25 48.68 12.69
N ALA A 14 -26.28 48.07 12.11
CA ALA A 14 -26.64 46.69 12.39
C ALA A 14 -25.53 45.77 11.86
N MET A 15 -24.66 45.33 12.77
CA MET A 15 -23.63 44.34 12.50
C MET A 15 -24.32 42.99 12.27
N VAL A 16 -24.63 42.69 11.01
CA VAL A 16 -25.02 41.35 10.57
C VAL A 16 -23.79 40.46 10.78
N LEU A 17 -23.75 39.72 11.89
CA LEU A 17 -22.86 38.57 12.01
C LEU A 17 -23.23 37.60 10.89
N LEU A 18 -22.41 37.56 9.84
CA LEU A 18 -22.37 36.39 8.96
C LEU A 18 -22.00 35.20 9.85
N LEU A 19 -22.99 34.40 10.24
CA LEU A 19 -22.75 33.00 10.57
C LEU A 19 -22.19 32.37 9.29
N ALA A 20 -20.86 32.30 9.19
CA ALA A 20 -20.24 31.35 8.29
C ALA A 20 -20.84 29.99 8.66
N PRO A 21 -21.41 29.23 7.70
CA PRO A 21 -21.80 27.87 7.99
C PRO A 21 -20.54 27.18 8.51
N THR A 22 -20.58 26.74 9.76
CA THR A 22 -19.60 25.77 10.25
C THR A 22 -19.66 24.64 9.25
N ALA A 23 -18.60 24.47 8.47
CA ALA A 23 -18.48 23.34 7.56
C ALA A 23 -18.66 22.11 8.43
N SER A 24 -19.86 21.51 8.39
CA SER A 24 -20.07 20.20 8.93
C SER A 24 -19.08 19.34 8.18
N ALA A 25 -18.05 18.85 8.89
CA ALA A 25 -17.13 17.89 8.31
C ALA A 25 -18.01 16.72 7.89
N ALA A 26 -18.34 16.64 6.60
CA ALA A 26 -19.03 15.50 6.05
C ALA A 26 -18.20 14.29 6.50
N ASN A 27 -18.83 13.31 7.16
CA ASN A 27 -18.15 12.06 7.48
C ASN A 27 -17.86 11.38 6.15
N VAL A 28 -16.66 11.62 5.64
CA VAL A 28 -16.26 11.10 4.35
C VAL A 28 -15.86 9.64 4.53
N GLU A 29 -16.73 8.73 4.12
CA GLU A 29 -16.51 7.29 4.35
C GLU A 29 -15.53 6.64 3.36
N ARG A 30 -15.40 7.19 2.14
CA ARG A 30 -14.56 6.64 1.07
C ARG A 30 -13.47 7.61 0.62
N LEU A 31 -12.22 7.18 0.69
CA LEU A 31 -11.08 7.85 0.05
C LEU A 31 -10.95 7.40 -1.40
N ILE A 32 -10.78 8.33 -2.34
CA ILE A 32 -10.53 8.00 -3.75
C ILE A 32 -9.08 8.35 -4.11
N PHE A 33 -8.32 7.35 -4.51
CA PHE A 33 -6.98 7.52 -5.08
C PHE A 33 -7.06 7.51 -6.60
N ALA A 34 -6.85 8.66 -7.25
CA ALA A 34 -6.87 8.75 -8.70
C ALA A 34 -5.50 8.38 -9.29
N SER A 35 -5.43 7.28 -10.03
CA SER A 35 -4.21 6.74 -10.65
C SER A 35 -4.23 6.89 -12.17
N ALA A 36 -3.05 7.02 -12.79
CA ALA A 36 -2.89 7.00 -14.24
C ALA A 36 -3.15 5.62 -14.86
N GLY A 37 -3.30 4.56 -14.05
CA GLY A 37 -3.43 3.19 -14.52
C GLY A 37 -2.40 2.27 -13.89
N PHE A 38 -2.71 0.98 -13.87
CA PHE A 38 -1.81 -0.11 -13.49
C PHE A 38 -2.01 -1.27 -14.47
N SER A 39 -1.06 -2.19 -14.55
CA SER A 39 -1.38 -3.53 -15.04
C SER A 39 -2.41 -4.17 -14.10
N GLU A 40 -3.63 -4.37 -14.60
CA GLU A 40 -4.77 -4.83 -13.81
C GLU A 40 -4.67 -6.33 -13.53
N SER A 41 -4.10 -6.68 -12.38
CA SER A 41 -3.99 -8.07 -11.92
C SER A 41 -4.03 -8.14 -10.39
N ASN A 42 -4.43 -9.29 -9.85
CA ASN A 42 -4.26 -9.59 -8.42
C ASN A 42 -2.98 -10.40 -8.15
N ARG A 43 -2.26 -10.77 -9.21
CA ARG A 43 -1.01 -11.53 -9.15
C ARG A 43 0.17 -10.57 -8.98
N PHE A 44 0.53 -10.28 -7.74
CA PHE A 44 1.59 -9.30 -7.45
C PHE A 44 2.94 -9.64 -8.13
N TRP A 45 3.22 -10.92 -8.37
CA TRP A 45 4.48 -11.38 -8.97
C TRP A 45 4.58 -11.10 -10.48
N THR A 46 3.47 -10.85 -11.17
CA THR A 46 3.45 -10.64 -12.64
C THR A 46 3.59 -9.18 -13.05
N VAL A 47 3.78 -8.27 -12.10
CA VAL A 47 3.90 -6.82 -12.36
C VAL A 47 5.15 -6.25 -11.68
N ALA A 48 5.51 -5.01 -12.03
CA ALA A 48 6.62 -4.28 -11.44
C ALA A 48 6.18 -2.89 -10.97
N ARG A 49 7.00 -2.18 -10.19
CA ARG A 49 6.68 -0.80 -9.79
C ARG A 49 6.51 0.08 -11.05
N PRO A 50 5.50 0.99 -11.10
CA PRO A 50 4.63 1.43 -9.99
C PRO A 50 3.37 0.58 -9.74
N ASP A 51 3.12 -0.48 -10.52
CA ASP A 51 1.88 -1.26 -10.46
C ASP A 51 1.66 -2.01 -9.14
N LEU A 52 2.69 -2.11 -8.31
CA LEU A 52 2.62 -2.76 -7.01
C LEU A 52 1.85 -1.94 -5.96
N LEU A 53 1.61 -0.65 -6.21
CA LEU A 53 0.82 0.22 -5.32
C LEU A 53 -0.60 -0.31 -5.09
N GLN A 54 -1.17 -1.03 -6.06
CA GLN A 54 -2.52 -1.60 -5.92
C GLN A 54 -2.60 -2.70 -4.86
N TYR A 55 -1.47 -3.28 -4.43
CA TYR A 55 -1.48 -4.35 -3.42
C TYR A 55 -1.24 -3.83 -2.00
N ASP A 56 -0.72 -2.61 -1.86
CA ASP A 56 -0.39 -1.98 -0.57
C ASP A 56 -1.51 -2.00 0.47
N PRO A 57 -2.80 -1.81 0.11
CA PRO A 57 -3.84 -1.77 1.13
C PRO A 57 -4.06 -3.12 1.83
N PHE A 58 -3.83 -4.24 1.13
CA PHE A 58 -4.25 -5.56 1.59
C PHE A 58 -3.14 -6.61 1.70
N LEU A 59 -2.06 -6.52 0.92
CA LEU A 59 -0.91 -7.42 1.04
C LEU A 59 0.25 -6.77 1.79
N GLU A 60 0.82 -7.52 2.71
CA GLU A 60 1.97 -7.09 3.52
C GLU A 60 3.22 -7.91 3.21
N THR A 61 4.35 -7.45 3.73
CA THR A 61 5.69 -8.02 3.54
C THR A 61 6.29 -8.44 4.89
N LEU A 62 7.41 -9.17 4.86
CA LEU A 62 8.10 -9.58 6.09
C LEU A 62 8.60 -8.37 6.88
N LEU A 63 9.20 -7.40 6.18
CA LEU A 63 9.70 -6.16 6.76
C LEU A 63 8.95 -4.96 6.19
N ASP A 64 9.00 -3.82 6.89
CA ASP A 64 8.58 -2.53 6.35
C ASP A 64 9.77 -1.57 6.33
N VAL A 65 9.55 -0.36 5.81
CA VAL A 65 10.54 0.73 5.79
C VAL A 65 9.99 1.89 6.60
N ASP A 66 10.75 2.34 7.60
CA ASP A 66 10.44 3.55 8.35
C ASP A 66 10.47 4.76 7.39
N PRO A 67 9.36 5.48 7.20
CA PRO A 67 9.29 6.57 6.23
C PRO A 67 10.14 7.79 6.61
N LYS A 68 10.53 7.93 7.89
CA LYS A 68 11.37 9.03 8.37
C LYS A 68 12.85 8.71 8.27
N THR A 69 13.24 7.49 8.61
CA THR A 69 14.65 7.10 8.72
C THR A 69 15.15 6.27 7.54
N GLY A 70 14.25 5.70 6.74
CA GLY A 70 14.59 4.77 5.66
C GLY A 70 15.10 3.40 6.14
N LYS A 71 15.08 3.14 7.45
CA LYS A 71 15.54 1.88 8.03
C LYS A 71 14.49 0.79 7.84
N PHE A 72 14.95 -0.44 7.66
CA PHE A 72 14.06 -1.60 7.67
C PHE A 72 13.59 -1.88 9.09
N VAL A 73 12.30 -2.12 9.25
CA VAL A 73 11.64 -2.36 10.54
C VAL A 73 10.78 -3.63 10.48
N PRO A 74 10.49 -4.28 11.61
CA PRO A 74 9.63 -5.46 11.66
C PRO A 74 8.23 -5.21 11.06
N ARG A 75 7.73 -6.17 10.28
CA ARG A 75 6.32 -6.23 9.84
C ARG A 75 5.75 -7.62 10.10
N LEU A 76 5.52 -8.48 9.11
CA LEU A 76 5.06 -9.85 9.35
C LEU A 76 6.14 -10.73 10.00
N ALA A 77 7.41 -10.37 9.86
CA ALA A 77 8.49 -10.87 10.69
C ALA A 77 8.76 -9.91 11.86
N GLU A 78 8.87 -10.46 13.08
CA GLU A 78 9.19 -9.69 14.29
C GLU A 78 10.68 -9.36 14.41
N ARG A 79 11.54 -10.23 13.87
CA ARG A 79 13.00 -10.03 13.80
C ARG A 79 13.60 -10.90 12.70
N TRP A 80 14.83 -10.58 12.31
CA TRP A 80 15.60 -11.35 11.33
C TRP A 80 17.09 -11.31 11.66
N GLU A 81 17.81 -12.32 11.20
CA GLU A 81 19.25 -12.50 11.43
C GLU A 81 19.93 -12.93 10.12
N SER A 82 21.18 -12.50 9.93
CA SER A 82 22.02 -12.94 8.81
C SER A 82 23.23 -13.72 9.32
N SER A 83 23.65 -14.73 8.58
CA SER A 83 24.97 -15.33 8.76
C SER A 83 26.09 -14.31 8.53
N ALA A 84 27.29 -14.60 9.03
CA ALA A 84 28.46 -13.72 8.89
C ALA A 84 28.85 -13.44 7.43
N ASP A 85 28.56 -14.37 6.52
CA ASP A 85 28.81 -14.24 5.07
C ASP A 85 27.59 -13.71 4.28
N ALA A 86 26.50 -13.35 4.98
CA ALA A 86 25.24 -12.86 4.43
C ALA A 86 24.58 -13.80 3.39
N LYS A 87 24.89 -15.10 3.43
CA LYS A 87 24.28 -16.11 2.56
C LYS A 87 23.08 -16.81 3.18
N GLU A 88 22.95 -16.79 4.50
CA GLU A 88 21.80 -17.35 5.20
C GLU A 88 21.06 -16.25 5.94
N TRP A 89 19.74 -16.22 5.77
CA TRP A 89 18.86 -15.25 6.41
C TRP A 89 17.71 -15.97 7.11
N THR A 90 17.60 -15.77 8.42
CA THR A 90 16.54 -16.36 9.24
C THR A 90 15.53 -15.29 9.62
N PHE A 91 14.24 -15.55 9.37
CA PHE A 91 13.13 -14.69 9.74
C PHE A 91 12.26 -15.40 10.77
N TYR A 92 11.93 -14.68 11.83
CA TYR A 92 11.02 -15.14 12.87
C TYR A 92 9.70 -14.38 12.70
N LEU A 93 8.63 -15.13 12.47
CA LEU A 93 7.33 -14.63 12.05
C LEU A 93 6.45 -14.31 13.25
N ARG A 94 5.57 -13.33 13.08
CA ARG A 94 4.53 -13.04 14.07
C ARG A 94 3.51 -14.17 14.11
N LYS A 95 3.05 -14.47 15.32
CA LYS A 95 1.97 -15.42 15.58
C LYS A 95 0.63 -14.69 15.68
N GLY A 96 -0.46 -15.38 15.38
CA GLY A 96 -1.84 -14.91 15.46
C GLY A 96 -2.27 -13.94 14.36
N VAL A 97 -1.45 -13.76 13.31
CA VAL A 97 -1.82 -12.89 12.18
C VAL A 97 -2.76 -13.66 11.26
N GLN A 98 -4.01 -13.21 11.13
CA GLN A 98 -4.99 -13.87 10.29
C GLN A 98 -5.02 -13.30 8.87
N PHE A 99 -5.10 -14.19 7.88
CA PHE A 99 -5.53 -13.78 6.55
C PHE A 99 -7.00 -13.36 6.56
N HIS A 100 -7.34 -12.40 5.69
CA HIS A 100 -8.72 -12.01 5.43
C HIS A 100 -9.55 -13.20 4.95
N TYR A 101 -10.87 -13.06 5.00
CA TYR A 101 -11.83 -14.05 4.47
C TYR A 101 -11.75 -15.46 5.09
N GLY A 102 -11.03 -15.62 6.21
CA GLY A 102 -11.01 -16.87 6.96
C GLY A 102 -10.03 -17.92 6.45
N TYR A 103 -9.04 -17.56 5.64
CA TYR A 103 -8.02 -18.52 5.14
C TYR A 103 -6.90 -18.83 6.15
N GLY A 104 -7.22 -18.77 7.45
CA GLY A 104 -6.32 -19.18 8.52
C GLY A 104 -5.23 -18.18 8.88
N GLU A 105 -4.28 -18.66 9.67
CA GLU A 105 -3.17 -17.89 10.20
C GLU A 105 -2.01 -17.82 9.19
N PHE A 106 -1.29 -16.70 9.18
CA PHE A 106 -0.04 -16.52 8.45
C PHE A 106 1.10 -17.33 9.08
N THR A 107 1.75 -18.14 8.25
CA THR A 107 2.82 -19.07 8.66
C THR A 107 3.98 -19.06 7.67
N ALA A 108 5.03 -19.80 8.03
CA ALA A 108 6.18 -20.07 7.18
C ALA A 108 5.80 -20.67 5.82
N GLN A 109 4.72 -21.44 5.74
CA GLN A 109 4.26 -22.04 4.48
C GLN A 109 3.79 -20.99 3.47
N ASP A 110 3.21 -19.88 3.93
CA ASP A 110 2.80 -18.76 3.09
C ASP A 110 4.03 -18.02 2.54
N VAL A 111 5.09 -17.89 3.35
CA VAL A 111 6.36 -17.29 2.90
C VAL A 111 7.00 -18.13 1.79
N LEU A 112 7.06 -19.46 1.96
CA LEU A 112 7.57 -20.38 0.94
C LEU A 112 6.73 -20.31 -0.34
N HIS A 113 5.41 -20.24 -0.20
CA HIS A 113 4.48 -20.14 -1.31
C HIS A 113 4.67 -18.82 -2.09
N SER A 114 4.69 -17.68 -1.39
CA SER A 114 4.97 -16.36 -1.98
C SER A 114 6.34 -16.29 -2.65
N HIS A 115 7.37 -16.87 -2.04
CA HIS A 115 8.71 -16.95 -2.65
C HIS A 115 8.67 -17.71 -3.97
N LYS A 116 7.98 -18.85 -4.01
CA LYS A 116 7.83 -19.65 -5.23
C LYS A 116 7.16 -18.87 -6.37
N LEU A 117 6.14 -18.05 -6.05
CA LEU A 117 5.46 -17.21 -7.03
C LEU A 117 6.39 -16.10 -7.56
N ILE A 118 7.09 -15.38 -6.69
CA ILE A 118 7.94 -14.26 -7.13
C ILE A 118 9.27 -14.70 -7.78
N SER A 119 9.67 -15.97 -7.58
CA SER A 119 10.86 -16.56 -8.22
C SER A 119 10.52 -17.40 -9.46
N GLY A 120 9.24 -17.61 -9.75
CA GLY A 120 8.73 -18.40 -10.85
C GLY A 120 9.05 -17.87 -12.26
N PRO A 121 8.78 -18.68 -13.31
CA PRO A 121 9.06 -18.32 -14.71
C PRO A 121 8.18 -17.18 -15.25
N ASP A 122 6.98 -17.02 -14.70
CA ASP A 122 6.02 -15.96 -14.99
C ASP A 122 6.26 -14.69 -14.17
N ALA A 123 7.14 -14.73 -13.17
CA ALA A 123 7.46 -13.57 -12.37
C ALA A 123 8.13 -12.47 -13.21
N ARG A 124 7.61 -11.25 -13.08
CA ARG A 124 8.08 -10.02 -13.75
C ARG A 124 8.49 -8.92 -12.78
N GLY A 125 8.30 -9.15 -11.47
CA GLY A 125 8.71 -8.19 -10.43
C GLY A 125 10.18 -7.82 -10.51
N THR A 126 10.49 -6.56 -10.17
CA THR A 126 11.83 -5.97 -10.20
C THR A 126 12.86 -6.82 -9.45
N PHE A 127 12.47 -7.44 -8.33
CA PHE A 127 13.33 -8.30 -7.51
C PHE A 127 13.21 -9.80 -7.81
N SER A 128 12.49 -10.22 -8.86
CA SER A 128 12.38 -11.64 -9.21
C SER A 128 13.74 -12.31 -9.46
N GLY A 129 14.69 -11.57 -10.05
CA GLY A 129 16.07 -12.02 -10.25
C GLY A 129 16.79 -12.29 -8.92
N PHE A 130 16.59 -11.43 -7.92
CA PHE A 130 17.12 -11.62 -6.57
C PHE A 130 16.55 -12.89 -5.94
N TRP A 131 15.23 -13.10 -6.01
CA TRP A 131 14.58 -14.26 -5.39
C TRP A 131 14.97 -15.59 -6.03
N ARG A 132 15.34 -15.60 -7.32
CA ARG A 132 15.92 -16.78 -8.02
C ARG A 132 17.34 -17.14 -7.58
N LEU A 133 18.01 -16.26 -6.83
CA LEU A 133 19.31 -16.56 -6.22
C LEU A 133 19.20 -17.41 -4.95
N ALA A 134 17.99 -17.64 -4.44
CA ALA A 134 17.79 -18.60 -3.37
C ALA A 134 18.24 -20.00 -3.86
N GLU A 135 19.13 -20.60 -3.10
CA GLU A 135 19.51 -22.01 -3.21
C GLU A 135 18.43 -22.88 -2.55
N GLU A 136 17.97 -22.47 -1.37
CA GLU A 136 16.96 -23.15 -0.59
C GLU A 136 16.12 -22.14 0.19
N VAL A 137 14.83 -22.41 0.32
CA VAL A 137 13.92 -21.70 1.23
C VAL A 137 13.19 -22.75 2.04
N LYS A 138 13.36 -22.71 3.36
CA LYS A 138 12.88 -23.76 4.26
C LYS A 138 12.07 -23.17 5.41
N ALA A 139 10.91 -23.75 5.67
CA ALA A 139 10.21 -23.61 6.94
C ALA A 139 10.88 -24.55 7.95
N VAL A 140 11.49 -23.99 9.00
CA VAL A 140 12.05 -24.77 10.12
C VAL A 140 10.93 -25.24 11.04
N ASP A 141 9.96 -24.36 11.25
CA ASP A 141 8.69 -24.58 11.93
C ASP A 141 7.64 -23.60 11.35
N ASP A 142 6.45 -23.53 11.95
CA ASP A 142 5.35 -22.68 11.46
C ASP A 142 5.67 -21.18 11.47
N TYR A 143 6.65 -20.74 12.26
CA TYR A 143 6.97 -19.32 12.47
C TYR A 143 8.45 -18.99 12.26
N THR A 144 9.23 -19.90 11.67
CA THR A 144 10.64 -19.68 11.38
C THR A 144 10.95 -20.09 9.95
N VAL A 145 11.45 -19.13 9.15
CA VAL A 145 11.85 -19.36 7.75
C VAL A 145 13.32 -19.05 7.58
N VAL A 146 14.03 -19.95 6.91
CA VAL A 146 15.44 -19.77 6.55
C VAL A 146 15.56 -19.69 5.03
N PHE A 147 16.23 -18.65 4.56
CA PHE A 147 16.63 -18.48 3.16
C PHE A 147 18.12 -18.68 3.04
N ARG A 148 18.52 -19.66 2.22
CA ARG A 148 19.91 -19.87 1.84
C ARG A 148 20.12 -19.37 0.42
N MET A 149 21.12 -18.52 0.23
CA MET A 149 21.39 -17.80 -1.01
C MET A 149 22.67 -18.30 -1.66
N LYS A 150 22.67 -18.43 -2.99
CA LYS A 150 23.84 -18.87 -3.78
C LYS A 150 25.04 -17.93 -3.64
N GLN A 151 24.80 -16.66 -3.30
CA GLN A 151 25.80 -15.61 -3.12
C GLN A 151 25.40 -14.69 -1.96
N PRO A 152 26.35 -13.92 -1.38
CA PRO A 152 26.03 -12.96 -0.32
C PRO A 152 24.93 -12.00 -0.75
N ALA A 153 23.87 -11.91 0.05
CA ALA A 153 22.65 -11.16 -0.26
C ALA A 153 22.46 -9.99 0.71
N ILE A 154 23.38 -9.04 0.75
CA ILE A 154 23.34 -7.92 1.71
C ILE A 154 22.07 -7.06 1.56
N THR A 155 21.47 -7.04 0.37
CA THR A 155 20.21 -6.33 0.09
C THR A 155 18.95 -7.12 0.48
N PHE A 156 19.07 -8.26 1.17
CA PHE A 156 17.92 -9.08 1.55
C PHE A 156 16.86 -8.30 2.34
N PRO A 157 17.20 -7.48 3.35
CA PRO A 157 16.19 -6.70 4.07
C PRO A 157 15.41 -5.76 3.15
N TYR A 158 16.05 -5.20 2.12
CA TYR A 158 15.36 -4.41 1.09
C TYR A 158 14.38 -5.29 0.30
N ALA A 159 14.86 -6.44 -0.21
CA ALA A 159 14.05 -7.36 -0.99
C ALA A 159 12.82 -7.85 -0.21
N ALA A 160 12.99 -8.17 1.07
CA ALA A 160 11.95 -8.65 1.98
C ALA A 160 11.03 -7.54 2.53
N SER A 161 11.36 -6.27 2.27
CA SER A 161 10.54 -5.13 2.68
C SER A 161 9.49 -4.77 1.64
N ARG A 162 8.58 -3.84 2.02
CA ARG A 162 7.65 -3.21 1.10
C ARG A 162 8.33 -2.66 -0.16
N SER A 163 9.60 -2.25 -0.11
CA SER A 163 10.34 -1.74 -1.28
C SER A 163 10.75 -2.82 -2.29
N GLY A 164 10.98 -4.05 -1.82
CA GLY A 164 11.35 -5.20 -2.65
C GLY A 164 10.18 -6.10 -3.05
N ASP A 165 9.02 -5.87 -2.43
CA ASP A 165 7.72 -6.40 -2.84
C ASP A 165 7.58 -7.94 -2.82
N LEU A 166 8.27 -8.63 -1.91
CA LEU A 166 7.89 -10.00 -1.53
C LEU A 166 6.63 -9.96 -0.65
N ARG A 167 5.47 -9.94 -1.31
CA ARG A 167 4.14 -9.90 -0.67
C ARG A 167 3.69 -11.29 -0.22
N MET A 168 3.06 -11.35 0.94
CA MET A 168 2.51 -12.60 1.50
C MET A 168 1.11 -12.86 0.95
N VAL A 169 0.91 -14.01 0.31
CA VAL A 169 -0.39 -14.50 -0.14
C VAL A 169 -0.71 -15.83 0.54
N SER A 170 -1.99 -16.08 0.82
CA SER A 170 -2.40 -17.28 1.55
C SER A 170 -2.19 -18.55 0.72
N LYS A 171 -1.35 -19.45 1.23
CA LYS A 171 -1.20 -20.79 0.70
C LYS A 171 -2.50 -21.60 0.85
N ALA A 172 -3.22 -21.42 1.96
CA ALA A 172 -4.49 -22.10 2.17
C ALA A 172 -5.54 -21.71 1.11
N GLN A 173 -5.65 -20.42 0.77
CA GLN A 173 -6.49 -19.98 -0.35
C GLN A 173 -6.03 -20.63 -1.66
N TRP A 174 -4.72 -20.61 -1.93
CA TRP A 174 -4.18 -21.21 -3.14
C TRP A 174 -4.48 -22.70 -3.26
N ASP A 175 -4.31 -23.47 -2.17
CA ASP A 175 -4.57 -24.90 -2.17
C ASP A 175 -6.07 -25.21 -2.39
N GLN A 176 -6.96 -24.36 -1.86
CA GLN A 176 -8.41 -24.55 -1.96
C GLN A 176 -9.00 -24.08 -3.29
N GLU A 177 -8.52 -22.95 -3.82
CA GLU A 177 -9.18 -22.24 -4.93
C GLU A 177 -8.24 -21.99 -6.12
N GLY A 178 -6.96 -22.32 -5.99
CA GLY A 178 -5.95 -22.07 -7.00
C GLY A 178 -5.75 -20.59 -7.32
N VAL A 179 -5.12 -20.36 -8.48
CA VAL A 179 -4.87 -19.01 -8.98
C VAL A 179 -6.16 -18.23 -9.27
N GLU A 180 -7.25 -18.93 -9.62
CA GLU A 180 -8.54 -18.30 -9.92
C GLU A 180 -9.18 -17.66 -8.69
N GLY A 181 -9.08 -18.31 -7.51
CA GLY A 181 -9.53 -17.73 -6.25
C GLY A 181 -8.79 -16.46 -5.89
N LEU A 182 -7.45 -16.50 -6.00
CA LEU A 182 -6.58 -15.34 -5.80
C LEU A 182 -6.91 -14.21 -6.78
N ASP A 183 -7.16 -14.52 -8.07
CA ASP A 183 -7.53 -13.53 -9.07
C ASP A 183 -8.89 -12.90 -8.79
N LYS A 184 -9.84 -13.67 -8.24
CA LYS A 184 -11.19 -13.18 -7.98
C LYS A 184 -11.28 -12.34 -6.70
N ARG A 185 -10.72 -12.83 -5.59
CA ARG A 185 -10.79 -12.17 -4.27
C ARG A 185 -9.59 -12.57 -3.42
N PRO A 186 -8.41 -11.95 -3.61
CA PRO A 186 -7.20 -12.32 -2.90
C PRO A 186 -7.32 -12.03 -1.40
N ALA A 187 -6.90 -13.00 -0.58
CA ALA A 187 -6.78 -12.83 0.85
C ALA A 187 -5.40 -12.29 1.22
N GLY A 188 -5.39 -11.19 1.96
CA GLY A 188 -4.17 -10.59 2.50
C GLY A 188 -4.23 -10.49 4.02
N THR A 189 -3.32 -9.73 4.61
CA THR A 189 -3.24 -9.48 6.06
C THR A 189 -3.30 -8.00 6.41
N GLY A 190 -3.38 -7.12 5.40
CA GLY A 190 -3.34 -5.67 5.53
C GLY A 190 -4.54 -5.04 6.24
N SER A 191 -4.45 -3.72 6.47
CA SER A 191 -5.47 -2.92 7.17
C SER A 191 -6.68 -2.55 6.30
N TYR A 192 -6.63 -2.89 5.01
CA TYR A 192 -7.80 -3.05 4.15
C TYR A 192 -7.86 -4.46 3.58
N ARG A 193 -9.03 -4.91 3.15
CA ARG A 193 -9.23 -6.15 2.39
C ARG A 193 -9.82 -5.86 1.01
N TYR A 194 -9.43 -6.64 0.01
CA TYR A 194 -9.85 -6.45 -1.39
C TYR A 194 -11.34 -6.74 -1.59
N VAL A 195 -12.12 -5.80 -2.11
CA VAL A 195 -13.55 -5.99 -2.39
C VAL A 195 -13.77 -6.41 -3.84
N SER A 196 -13.32 -5.58 -4.79
CA SER A 196 -13.58 -5.82 -6.21
C SER A 196 -12.64 -5.02 -7.12
N ARG A 197 -12.57 -5.43 -8.38
CA ARG A 197 -11.99 -4.66 -9.48
C ARG A 197 -13.00 -4.60 -10.62
N THR A 198 -13.16 -3.42 -11.21
CA THR A 198 -13.83 -3.23 -12.48
C THR A 198 -12.79 -2.80 -13.50
N LEU A 199 -12.55 -3.66 -14.50
CA LEU A 199 -11.48 -3.47 -15.48
C LEU A 199 -11.60 -2.11 -16.18
N GLY A 200 -10.49 -1.40 -16.28
CA GLY A 200 -10.40 -0.06 -16.85
C GLY A 200 -11.04 1.05 -16.03
N GLN A 201 -11.59 0.75 -14.84
CA GLN A 201 -12.33 1.71 -14.02
C GLN A 201 -11.79 1.87 -12.61
N SER A 202 -11.80 0.83 -11.79
CA SER A 202 -11.46 0.97 -10.37
C SER A 202 -11.12 -0.33 -9.65
N ILE A 203 -10.49 -0.17 -8.49
CA ILE A 203 -10.29 -1.22 -7.49
C ILE A 203 -10.80 -0.71 -6.15
N VAL A 204 -11.61 -1.51 -5.46
CA VAL A 204 -12.25 -1.14 -4.20
C VAL A 204 -11.72 -2.01 -3.07
N TYR A 205 -11.45 -1.38 -1.93
CA TYR A 205 -11.05 -2.01 -0.69
C TYR A 205 -11.91 -1.50 0.45
N GLU A 206 -12.12 -2.35 1.46
CA GLU A 206 -12.81 -2.01 2.70
C GLU A 206 -11.86 -2.17 3.88
N ARG A 207 -11.98 -1.30 4.88
CA ARG A 207 -11.13 -1.29 6.06
C ARG A 207 -11.35 -2.54 6.91
N VAL A 208 -10.27 -3.06 7.49
CA VAL A 208 -10.30 -4.03 8.58
C VAL A 208 -10.23 -3.26 9.90
N ASP A 209 -11.31 -3.28 10.68
CA ASP A 209 -11.42 -2.48 11.92
C ASP A 209 -10.50 -2.96 13.05
N ASP A 210 -10.12 -4.24 13.02
CA ASP A 210 -9.35 -4.98 14.02
C ASP A 210 -8.05 -5.55 13.43
N HIS A 211 -7.35 -4.75 12.62
CA HIS A 211 -6.06 -5.15 12.06
C HIS A 211 -5.08 -5.60 13.17
N TRP A 212 -4.35 -6.70 12.91
CA TRP A 212 -3.45 -7.33 13.88
C TRP A 212 -2.35 -6.40 14.40
N GLY A 213 -1.93 -5.41 13.60
CA GLY A 213 -0.93 -4.41 13.95
C GLY A 213 -1.50 -3.18 14.66
N GLY A 214 -2.80 -3.16 14.95
CA GLY A 214 -3.50 -2.01 15.52
C GLY A 214 -3.70 -0.86 14.52
N GLU A 215 -3.46 -1.09 13.24
CA GLU A 215 -3.69 -0.07 12.21
C GLU A 215 -5.18 0.13 11.98
N LYS A 216 -5.61 1.39 12.05
CA LYS A 216 -6.99 1.75 11.79
C LYS A 216 -7.04 2.95 10.84
N PRO A 217 -7.06 2.70 9.52
CA PRO A 217 -7.27 3.75 8.54
C PRO A 217 -8.53 4.57 8.83
N ASP A 218 -8.48 5.89 8.62
CA ASP A 218 -9.62 6.77 8.94
C ASP A 218 -10.85 6.49 8.07
N PHE A 219 -10.62 6.15 6.80
CA PHE A 219 -11.66 5.89 5.82
C PHE A 219 -12.13 4.43 5.88
N LYS A 220 -13.44 4.21 5.75
CA LYS A 220 -14.03 2.86 5.72
C LYS A 220 -13.77 2.17 4.39
N GLU A 221 -13.69 2.95 3.31
CA GLU A 221 -13.45 2.44 1.97
C GLU A 221 -12.30 3.19 1.31
N LEU A 222 -11.52 2.46 0.52
CA LEU A 222 -10.51 3.01 -0.39
C LEU A 222 -10.89 2.59 -1.80
N GLU A 223 -10.94 3.54 -2.71
CA GLU A 223 -11.12 3.28 -4.14
C GLU A 223 -9.90 3.79 -4.90
N ILE A 224 -9.18 2.89 -5.55
CA ILE A 224 -8.25 3.27 -6.60
C ILE A 224 -9.06 3.47 -7.88
N ARG A 225 -9.16 4.70 -8.36
CA ARG A 225 -9.85 5.04 -9.61
C ARG A 225 -8.85 5.22 -10.74
N LEU A 226 -9.05 4.51 -11.84
CA LEU A 226 -8.23 4.64 -13.04
C LEU A 226 -8.72 5.85 -13.85
N ALA A 227 -7.83 6.83 -14.00
CA ALA A 227 -8.05 8.03 -14.78
C ALA A 227 -6.73 8.33 -15.51
N GLN A 228 -6.59 7.79 -16.73
CA GLN A 228 -5.36 7.89 -17.52
C GLN A 228 -4.97 9.34 -17.84
N GLU A 229 -5.97 10.18 -18.13
CA GLU A 229 -5.76 11.58 -18.47
C GLU A 229 -5.49 12.45 -17.23
N GLU A 230 -4.43 13.25 -17.28
CA GLU A 230 -4.03 14.13 -16.18
C GLU A 230 -5.08 15.20 -15.88
N ALA A 231 -5.71 15.75 -16.92
CA ALA A 231 -6.81 16.70 -16.78
C ALA A 231 -7.99 16.09 -16.01
N THR A 232 -8.30 14.80 -16.22
CA THR A 232 -9.33 14.08 -15.48
C THR A 232 -8.93 13.91 -14.02
N ARG A 233 -7.68 13.56 -13.72
CA ARG A 233 -7.18 13.50 -12.33
C ARG A 233 -7.24 14.85 -11.62
N LEU A 234 -6.95 15.95 -12.33
CA LEU A 234 -7.07 17.31 -11.81
C LEU A 234 -8.53 17.72 -11.55
N ALA A 235 -9.42 17.45 -12.50
CA ALA A 235 -10.84 17.71 -12.31
C ALA A 235 -11.41 16.92 -11.12
N LEU A 236 -10.96 15.67 -10.95
CA LEU A 236 -11.28 14.86 -9.77
C LEU A 236 -10.78 15.54 -8.50
N LEU A 237 -9.50 15.92 -8.41
CA LEU A 237 -8.95 16.60 -7.23
C LEU A 237 -9.70 17.91 -6.89
N LEU A 238 -10.04 18.70 -7.91
CA LEU A 238 -10.75 19.98 -7.75
C LEU A 238 -12.24 19.82 -7.40
N SER A 239 -12.80 18.61 -7.51
CA SER A 239 -14.23 18.35 -7.24
C SER A 239 -14.61 18.40 -5.75
N GLY A 240 -13.65 18.66 -4.85
CA GLY A 240 -13.90 18.76 -3.40
C GLY A 240 -14.15 17.41 -2.69
N LYS A 241 -13.96 16.30 -3.40
CA LYS A 241 -13.96 14.94 -2.83
C LYS A 241 -12.62 14.63 -2.15
N PRO A 242 -12.57 13.67 -1.20
CA PRO A 242 -11.34 13.18 -0.57
C PRO A 242 -10.46 12.47 -1.60
N ILE A 243 -9.76 13.23 -2.44
CA ILE A 243 -9.00 12.67 -3.54
C ILE A 243 -7.52 12.86 -3.30
N LEU A 244 -6.80 11.74 -3.27
CA LEU A 244 -5.35 11.74 -3.40
C LEU A 244 -5.03 11.46 -4.86
N ALA A 245 -4.32 12.38 -5.52
CA ALA A 245 -3.88 12.23 -6.90
C ALA A 245 -2.35 12.35 -6.96
N ILE A 246 -1.68 11.36 -7.54
CA ILE A 246 -0.24 11.47 -7.82
C ILE A 246 -0.07 12.12 -9.19
N TYR A 247 0.58 13.28 -9.20
CA TYR A 247 1.08 13.90 -10.43
C TYR A 247 2.49 13.42 -10.70
N ARG A 248 2.78 13.09 -11.95
CA ARG A 248 4.16 12.95 -12.39
C ARG A 248 4.72 14.35 -12.48
N ALA A 249 5.62 14.73 -11.56
CA ALA A 249 6.37 15.96 -11.72
C ALA A 249 7.18 15.85 -13.03
N ASN A 250 6.86 16.69 -14.02
CA ASN A 250 7.70 16.88 -15.19
C ASN A 250 8.99 17.58 -14.74
N CYS A 251 9.96 16.81 -14.21
CA CYS A 251 11.31 17.31 -14.07
C CYS A 251 11.86 17.57 -15.47
N LYS A 252 12.03 18.85 -15.83
CA LYS A 252 12.84 19.23 -16.99
C LYS A 252 14.19 18.53 -16.87
N PRO A 253 14.73 17.90 -17.92
CA PRO A 253 16.09 17.39 -17.88
C PRO A 253 17.02 18.53 -17.48
N MET A 254 17.86 18.31 -16.46
CA MET A 254 18.90 19.27 -16.11
C MET A 254 19.79 19.46 -17.34
N PRO A 255 20.12 20.70 -17.74
CA PRO A 255 21.06 20.93 -18.82
C PRO A 255 22.37 20.22 -18.47
N SER A 256 22.87 19.40 -19.40
CA SER A 256 24.15 18.73 -19.23
C SER A 256 25.24 19.78 -19.07
N SER A 257 25.82 19.87 -17.88
CA SER A 257 27.10 20.56 -17.72
C SER A 257 28.15 19.70 -18.42
N ARG A 258 28.44 20.01 -19.68
CA ARG A 258 29.68 19.58 -20.32
C ARG A 258 30.82 20.21 -19.52
N ALA A 259 31.65 19.36 -18.92
CA ALA A 259 33.04 19.65 -18.59
C ALA A 259 33.88 18.59 -19.31
#